data_AF-A0A8H5DC62-F1
#
_entry.id   AF-A0A8H5DC62-F1
#
_cell.length_a   1.000
_cell.length_b   1.000
_cell.length_c   1.000
_cell.angle_alpha   90.00
_cell.angle_beta   90.00
_cell.angle_gamma   90.00
#
_symmetry.space_group_name_H-M   'P 1'
#
loop_
_entity.id
_entity.type
_entity.pdbx_description
1 polymer ?
#
loop_
_entity_poly.entity_id
_entity_poly.type
_entity_poly.pdbx_seq_one_letter_code
_entity_poly.pdbx_strand_id
1 'polypeptide(L)'
;MILLARRHPGPLGSETNQPKYPSHTYYSKPPPQPQPQHQLHRRSSPIERLPNQVLQLICSDLDYQSLIFLSMVNRHFHSTVNPQIAPTADKFQFIMRAAKDFPQHRAIEKKRHHRPGNSECYMCFRVRAPQHFDVLQAVAAYIDPRGRIVSGRRPGSQDQRVALRRFCIGCGVRSGLHAPFDCLTTKTGQNLWVCRCRKVWQKPNCLRCPDCESSCPLRPKAKW
;
A
#
# COMPACT_ATOMS: atom_id res chain seq x y z
N MET A 1 -0.56 -20.84 -10.07
CA MET A 1 -1.90 -20.64 -9.50
C MET A 1 -2.52 -19.40 -10.11
N ILE A 2 -3.68 -19.57 -10.73
CA ILE A 2 -4.38 -18.60 -11.58
C ILE A 2 -5.26 -17.72 -10.69
N LEU A 3 -5.07 -16.40 -10.71
CA LEU A 3 -5.98 -15.46 -10.05
C LEU A 3 -7.00 -14.96 -11.07
N LEU A 4 -8.25 -15.43 -10.95
CA LEU A 4 -9.39 -14.89 -11.68
C LEU A 4 -9.95 -13.66 -10.97
N ALA A 5 -10.16 -12.59 -11.74
CA ALA A 5 -10.81 -11.36 -11.31
C ALA A 5 -12.34 -11.56 -11.21
N ARG A 6 -12.95 -11.23 -10.06
CA ARG A 6 -14.41 -11.16 -9.92
C ARG A 6 -14.94 -9.87 -10.57
N ARG A 7 -15.81 -10.03 -11.57
CA ARG A 7 -16.71 -8.98 -12.06
C ARG A 7 -18.04 -9.07 -11.30
N HIS A 8 -18.53 -7.93 -10.81
CA HIS A 8 -19.89 -7.77 -10.29
C HIS A 8 -20.84 -7.39 -11.45
N PRO A 9 -22.02 -7.99 -11.57
CA PRO A 9 -23.11 -7.44 -12.36
C PRO A 9 -24.11 -6.70 -11.46
N GLY A 10 -24.42 -5.44 -11.78
CA GLY A 10 -25.59 -4.71 -11.29
C GLY A 10 -26.74 -4.78 -12.30
N PRO A 11 -28.02 -4.68 -11.89
CA PRO A 11 -29.17 -4.91 -12.76
C PRO A 11 -29.75 -3.61 -13.36
N LEU A 12 -30.37 -3.72 -14.54
CA LEU A 12 -31.11 -2.68 -15.27
C LEU A 12 -32.48 -3.25 -15.70
N GLY A 13 -33.55 -2.47 -15.47
CA GLY A 13 -34.87 -2.39 -16.16
C GLY A 13 -35.70 -3.67 -16.33
N SER A 14 -36.92 -3.82 -15.77
CA SER A 14 -38.22 -3.15 -16.03
C SER A 14 -39.15 -3.94 -16.98
N GLU A 15 -40.44 -3.95 -16.61
CA GLU A 15 -41.66 -4.24 -17.40
C GLU A 15 -42.34 -5.64 -17.31
N THR A 16 -43.40 -5.64 -16.49
CA THR A 16 -44.80 -6.08 -16.74
C THR A 16 -45.10 -7.34 -17.56
N ASN A 17 -45.72 -8.32 -16.90
CA ASN A 17 -46.92 -9.01 -17.41
C ASN A 17 -47.63 -9.77 -16.27
N GLN A 18 -48.94 -9.55 -16.11
CA GLN A 18 -49.79 -10.11 -15.06
C GLN A 18 -50.93 -10.92 -15.70
N PRO A 19 -51.10 -12.20 -15.37
CA PRO A 19 -52.38 -12.89 -15.53
C PRO A 19 -53.11 -13.09 -14.19
N LYS A 20 -54.40 -12.76 -14.17
CA LYS A 20 -55.37 -12.97 -13.07
C LYS A 20 -55.77 -14.45 -12.96
N TYR A 21 -56.01 -14.97 -11.76
CA TYR A 21 -57.04 -15.96 -11.32
C TYR A 21 -56.82 -16.30 -9.81
N PRO A 22 -57.72 -17.02 -9.13
CA PRO A 22 -58.86 -16.55 -8.35
C PRO A 22 -58.60 -16.51 -6.82
N SER A 23 -59.47 -15.80 -6.10
CA SER A 23 -59.46 -15.62 -4.65
C SER A 23 -59.61 -16.94 -3.88
N HIS A 24 -58.50 -17.47 -3.36
CA HIS A 24 -58.52 -18.51 -2.33
C HIS A 24 -58.37 -17.89 -0.95
N THR A 25 -59.35 -18.17 -0.09
CA THR A 25 -59.37 -17.90 1.34
C THR A 25 -58.14 -18.50 2.01
N TYR A 26 -57.27 -17.63 2.54
CA TYR A 26 -56.10 -18.01 3.30
C TYR A 26 -56.51 -18.60 4.66
N TYR A 27 -56.44 -19.93 4.79
CA TYR A 27 -56.16 -20.53 6.09
C TYR A 27 -54.66 -20.30 6.37
N SER A 28 -54.36 -19.29 7.19
CA SER A 28 -53.02 -18.99 7.65
C SER A 28 -52.46 -20.17 8.46
N LYS A 29 -51.57 -20.95 7.85
CA LYS A 29 -50.62 -21.77 8.60
C LYS A 29 -49.81 -20.83 9.51
N PRO A 30 -49.64 -21.13 10.81
CA PRO A 30 -48.72 -20.38 11.65
C PRO A 30 -47.32 -20.43 11.01
N PRO A 31 -46.54 -19.34 11.03
CA PRO A 31 -45.19 -19.36 10.54
C PRO A 31 -44.38 -20.43 11.29
N PRO A 32 -43.48 -21.18 10.62
CA PRO A 32 -42.55 -22.05 11.33
C PRO A 32 -41.81 -21.19 12.35
N GLN A 33 -41.88 -21.59 13.62
CA GLN A 33 -41.17 -20.91 14.70
C GLN A 33 -39.71 -20.73 14.30
N PRO A 34 -39.11 -19.54 14.53
CA PRO A 34 -37.69 -19.37 14.33
C PRO A 34 -36.97 -20.41 15.19
N GLN A 35 -36.33 -21.38 14.54
CA GLN A 35 -35.37 -22.24 15.21
C GLN A 35 -34.39 -21.32 15.94
N PRO A 36 -34.06 -21.60 17.21
CA PRO A 36 -33.04 -20.82 17.90
C PRO A 36 -31.82 -20.80 16.99
N GLN A 37 -31.45 -19.60 16.53
CA GLN A 37 -30.21 -19.37 15.83
C GLN A 37 -29.14 -19.91 16.76
N HIS A 38 -28.64 -21.12 16.48
CA HIS A 38 -27.39 -21.57 17.03
C HIS A 38 -26.42 -20.48 16.61
N GLN A 39 -26.13 -19.58 17.56
CA GLN A 39 -25.00 -18.70 17.52
C GLN A 39 -23.82 -19.65 17.29
N LEU A 40 -23.43 -19.80 16.04
CA LEU A 40 -22.15 -20.38 15.68
C LEU A 40 -21.14 -19.37 16.22
N HIS A 41 -20.88 -19.44 17.52
CA HIS A 41 -19.71 -18.87 18.13
C HIS A 41 -18.57 -19.39 17.28
N ARG A 42 -18.02 -18.50 16.47
CA ARG A 42 -16.92 -18.77 15.58
C ARG A 42 -15.74 -19.07 16.50
N ARG A 43 -15.59 -20.36 16.86
CA ARG A 43 -14.57 -20.81 17.80
C ARG A 43 -13.24 -20.41 17.19
N SER A 44 -12.53 -19.51 17.86
CA SER A 44 -11.19 -19.12 17.47
C SER A 44 -10.33 -20.37 17.38
N SER A 45 -9.60 -20.49 16.27
CA SER A 45 -8.71 -21.63 16.05
C SER A 45 -7.65 -21.69 17.18
N PRO A 46 -7.04 -22.85 17.45
CA PRO A 46 -6.00 -22.96 18.48
C PRO A 46 -4.88 -21.91 18.32
N ILE A 47 -4.49 -21.61 17.07
CA ILE A 47 -3.44 -20.62 16.78
C ILE A 47 -3.89 -19.18 17.06
N GLU A 48 -5.18 -18.85 16.84
CA GLU A 48 -5.76 -17.55 17.21
C GLU A 48 -5.86 -17.35 18.73
N ARG A 49 -5.82 -18.45 19.50
CA ARG A 49 -5.88 -18.44 20.97
C ARG A 49 -4.50 -18.40 21.63
N LEU A 50 -3.42 -18.50 20.86
CA LEU A 50 -2.08 -18.41 21.42
C LEU A 50 -1.84 -17.02 22.03
N PRO A 51 -1.14 -16.94 23.17
CA PRO A 51 -0.66 -15.67 23.68
C PRO A 51 0.21 -14.96 22.62
N ASN A 52 0.06 -13.64 22.49
CA ASN A 52 0.79 -12.85 21.49
C ASN A 52 2.31 -13.05 21.55
N GLN A 53 2.86 -13.27 22.74
CA GLN A 53 4.29 -13.52 22.95
C GLN A 53 4.75 -14.83 22.28
N VAL A 54 3.95 -15.89 22.38
CA VAL A 54 4.24 -17.17 21.74
C VAL A 54 4.15 -17.03 20.22
N LEU A 55 3.13 -16.34 19.72
CA LEU A 55 3.00 -16.06 18.29
C LEU A 55 4.20 -15.24 17.78
N GLN A 56 4.67 -14.25 18.54
CA GLN A 56 5.84 -13.45 18.20
C GLN A 56 7.13 -14.29 18.16
N LEU A 57 7.32 -15.22 19.10
CA LEU A 57 8.45 -16.15 19.10
C LEU A 57 8.43 -17.04 17.86
N ILE A 58 7.26 -17.61 17.50
CA ILE A 58 7.12 -18.37 16.26
C ILE A 58 7.47 -17.50 15.05
N CYS A 59 6.97 -16.26 15.01
CA CYS A 59 7.23 -15.35 13.90
C CYS A 59 8.69 -14.88 13.82
N SER A 60 9.44 -14.85 14.93
CA SER A 60 10.85 -14.43 14.90
C SER A 60 11.77 -15.44 14.23
N ASP A 61 11.35 -16.70 14.13
CA ASP A 61 12.10 -17.76 13.44
C ASP A 61 11.74 -17.86 11.94
N LEU A 62 10.79 -17.05 11.46
CA LEU A 62 10.37 -17.07 10.07
C LEU A 62 11.13 -16.03 9.24
N ASP A 63 11.49 -16.42 8.01
CA ASP A 63 12.03 -15.51 7.02
C ASP A 63 10.96 -14.51 6.53
N TYR A 64 11.42 -13.46 5.87
CA TYR A 64 10.59 -12.36 5.41
C TYR A 64 9.52 -12.84 4.43
N GLN A 65 9.87 -13.78 3.56
CA GLN A 65 8.95 -14.37 2.59
C GLN A 65 7.81 -15.12 3.28
N SER A 66 8.14 -15.98 4.26
CA SER A 66 7.16 -16.75 5.03
C SER A 66 6.28 -15.85 5.86
N LEU A 67 6.83 -14.79 6.47
CA LEU A 67 6.02 -13.79 7.20
C LEU A 67 5.04 -13.06 6.28
N ILE A 68 5.47 -12.68 5.06
CA ILE A 68 4.57 -12.09 4.06
C ILE A 68 3.43 -13.08 3.75
N PHE A 69 3.75 -14.33 3.40
CA PHE A 69 2.73 -15.30 3.05
C PHE A 69 1.79 -15.59 4.21
N LEU A 70 2.30 -15.74 5.43
CA LEU A 70 1.51 -15.95 6.63
C LEU A 70 0.52 -14.79 6.87
N SER A 71 0.97 -13.54 6.69
CA SER A 71 0.11 -12.35 6.81
C SER A 71 -1.02 -12.30 5.78
N MET A 72 -0.94 -13.10 4.71
CA MET A 72 -1.95 -13.16 3.64
C MET A 72 -2.93 -14.34 3.80
N VAL A 73 -2.72 -15.25 4.76
CA VAL A 73 -3.52 -16.48 4.90
C VAL A 73 -4.94 -16.18 5.38
N ASN A 74 -5.09 -15.33 6.40
CA ASN A 74 -6.39 -15.01 6.99
C ASN A 74 -6.39 -13.64 7.67
N ARG A 75 -7.59 -13.17 8.07
CA ARG A 75 -7.77 -11.85 8.72
C ARG A 75 -6.99 -11.69 10.02
N HIS A 76 -6.84 -12.77 10.79
CA HIS A 76 -6.16 -12.72 12.09
C HIS A 76 -4.67 -12.47 11.86
N PHE A 77 -4.02 -13.30 11.04
CA PHE A 77 -2.59 -13.12 10.71
C PHE A 77 -2.32 -11.83 9.95
N HIS A 78 -3.25 -11.37 9.10
CA HIS A 78 -3.12 -10.06 8.48
C HIS A 78 -3.00 -8.92 9.51
N SER A 79 -3.67 -9.03 10.66
CA SER A 79 -3.59 -8.04 11.73
C SER A 79 -2.47 -8.26 12.74
N THR A 80 -2.03 -9.51 12.96
CA THR A 80 -1.10 -9.85 14.04
C THR A 80 0.35 -10.07 13.56
N VAL A 81 0.54 -10.53 12.32
CA VAL A 81 1.87 -10.80 11.77
C VAL A 81 2.42 -9.52 11.17
N ASN A 82 3.61 -9.11 11.63
CA ASN A 82 4.35 -7.99 11.07
C ASN A 82 5.60 -8.50 10.33
N PRO A 83 5.59 -8.58 8.99
CA PRO A 83 6.78 -9.01 8.25
C PRO A 83 8.01 -8.11 8.45
N GLN A 84 7.84 -6.88 8.91
CA GLN A 84 8.98 -5.97 9.12
C GLN A 84 9.89 -6.37 10.28
N ILE A 85 9.52 -7.38 11.10
CA ILE A 85 10.38 -7.90 12.17
C ILE A 85 11.55 -8.73 11.65
N ALA A 86 11.48 -9.23 10.40
CA ALA A 86 12.54 -10.05 9.81
C ALA A 86 13.91 -9.33 9.84
N PRO A 87 15.03 -10.04 9.72
CA PRO A 87 16.33 -9.41 9.55
C PRO A 87 16.40 -8.53 8.30
N THR A 88 17.15 -7.43 8.36
CA THR A 88 17.32 -6.51 7.21
C THR A 88 17.97 -7.18 6.01
N ALA A 89 18.95 -8.06 6.24
CA ALA A 89 19.64 -8.80 5.18
C ALA A 89 18.67 -9.69 4.38
N ASP A 90 17.77 -10.39 5.08
CA ASP A 90 16.76 -11.26 4.49
C ASP A 90 15.71 -10.45 3.69
N LYS A 91 15.19 -9.36 4.27
CA LYS A 91 14.32 -8.42 3.53
C LYS A 91 14.96 -7.92 2.23
N PHE A 92 16.26 -7.64 2.28
CA PHE A 92 17.04 -7.14 1.15
C PHE A 92 17.21 -8.23 0.07
N GLN A 93 17.57 -9.45 0.45
CA GLN A 93 17.66 -10.58 -0.47
C GLN A 93 16.33 -10.86 -1.15
N PHE A 94 15.24 -10.94 -0.36
CA PHE A 94 13.91 -11.15 -0.91
C PHE A 94 13.51 -10.05 -1.89
N ILE A 95 13.74 -8.77 -1.56
CA ILE A 95 13.28 -7.69 -2.44
C ILE A 95 14.03 -7.64 -3.77
N MET A 96 15.34 -7.92 -3.75
CA MET A 96 16.13 -8.05 -4.97
C MET A 96 15.63 -9.19 -5.85
N ARG A 97 15.37 -10.35 -5.24
CA ARG A 97 14.80 -11.52 -5.91
C ARG A 97 13.43 -11.21 -6.49
N ALA A 98 12.53 -10.64 -5.70
CA ALA A 98 11.18 -10.31 -6.13
C ALA A 98 11.21 -9.37 -7.35
N ALA A 99 11.97 -8.28 -7.29
CA ALA A 99 12.07 -7.32 -8.39
C ALA A 99 12.61 -7.92 -9.69
N LYS A 100 13.53 -8.89 -9.60
CA LYS A 100 14.16 -9.55 -10.75
C LYS A 100 13.32 -10.69 -11.32
N ASP A 101 12.87 -11.59 -10.45
CA ASP A 101 12.38 -12.90 -10.84
C ASP A 101 10.87 -12.92 -11.06
N PHE A 102 10.12 -12.02 -10.41
CA PHE A 102 8.66 -12.09 -10.44
C PHE A 102 8.10 -11.42 -11.71
N PRO A 103 7.39 -12.16 -12.59
CA PRO A 103 6.97 -11.63 -13.89
C PRO A 103 6.10 -10.37 -13.83
N GLN A 104 5.27 -10.24 -12.79
CA GLN A 104 4.39 -9.09 -12.58
C GLN A 104 5.14 -7.77 -12.31
N HIS A 105 6.46 -7.81 -12.14
CA HIS A 105 7.28 -6.62 -11.91
C HIS A 105 8.06 -6.17 -13.15
N ARG A 106 8.06 -6.99 -14.21
CA ARG A 106 8.77 -6.68 -15.45
C ARG A 106 8.09 -5.54 -16.21
N ALA A 107 8.89 -4.73 -16.87
CA ALA A 107 8.38 -3.75 -17.83
C ALA A 107 7.72 -4.46 -19.01
N ILE A 108 6.72 -3.81 -19.59
CA ILE A 108 6.06 -4.29 -20.81
C ILE A 108 6.36 -3.29 -21.92
N GLU A 109 7.14 -3.73 -22.90
CA GLU A 109 7.51 -2.97 -24.08
C GLU A 109 6.81 -3.58 -25.30
N LYS A 110 5.56 -3.19 -25.53
CA LYS A 110 4.87 -3.48 -26.80
C LYS A 110 4.92 -2.23 -27.67
N LYS A 111 5.01 -2.37 -29.00
CA LYS A 111 5.22 -1.28 -29.98
C LYS A 111 4.41 0.02 -29.76
N ARG A 112 3.24 -0.04 -29.12
CA ARG A 112 2.37 1.12 -28.81
C ARG A 112 2.08 1.32 -27.31
N HIS A 113 2.56 0.43 -26.45
CA HIS A 113 2.32 0.46 -25.01
C HIS A 113 3.63 0.20 -24.26
N HIS A 114 4.30 1.29 -23.87
CA HIS A 114 5.40 1.24 -22.91
C HIS A 114 4.80 1.37 -21.51
N ARG A 115 4.86 0.30 -20.72
CA ARG A 115 4.50 0.34 -19.30
C ARG A 115 5.74 0.05 -18.47
N PRO A 116 6.19 1.02 -17.64
CA PRO A 116 7.32 0.79 -16.76
C PRO A 116 6.99 -0.34 -15.78
N GLY A 117 8.01 -1.15 -15.48
CA GLY A 117 7.92 -2.20 -14.47
C GLY A 117 7.76 -1.63 -13.06
N ASN A 118 7.40 -2.50 -12.12
CA ASN A 118 7.44 -2.13 -10.72
C ASN A 118 8.89 -1.96 -10.26
N SER A 119 9.10 -1.20 -9.19
CA SER A 119 10.44 -0.99 -8.61
C SER A 119 10.44 -1.32 -7.13
N GLU A 120 11.58 -1.74 -6.63
CA GLU A 120 11.82 -1.99 -5.23
C GLU A 120 12.11 -0.71 -4.44
N CYS A 121 11.56 -0.63 -3.24
CA CYS A 121 11.93 0.36 -2.25
C CYS A 121 12.79 -0.31 -1.17
N TYR A 122 14.05 0.12 -1.06
CA TYR A 122 14.99 -0.43 -0.08
C TYR A 122 14.79 0.12 1.34
N MET A 123 13.91 1.11 1.53
CA MET A 123 13.58 1.63 2.87
C MET A 123 12.42 0.90 3.54
N CYS A 124 11.43 0.45 2.77
CA CYS A 124 10.28 -0.29 3.29
C CYS A 124 10.20 -1.74 2.79
N PHE A 125 11.22 -2.19 2.06
CA PHE A 125 11.37 -3.56 1.56
C PHE A 125 10.14 -4.08 0.84
N ARG A 126 9.58 -3.26 -0.06
CA ARG A 126 8.40 -3.60 -0.87
C ARG A 126 8.60 -3.22 -2.33
N VAL A 127 8.06 -4.06 -3.22
CA VAL A 127 7.97 -3.74 -4.64
C VAL A 127 6.71 -2.93 -4.85
N ARG A 128 6.84 -1.76 -5.48
CA ARG A 128 5.73 -0.82 -5.70
C ARG A 128 5.63 -0.46 -7.16
N ALA A 129 4.42 -0.13 -7.56
CA ALA A 129 4.13 0.35 -8.91
C ALA A 129 4.81 1.70 -9.18
N PRO A 130 5.16 2.00 -10.45
CA PRO A 130 6.01 3.13 -10.83
C PRO A 130 5.49 4.51 -10.39
N GLN A 131 4.18 4.68 -10.19
CA GLN A 131 3.61 5.92 -9.65
C GLN A 131 4.07 6.26 -8.21
N HIS A 132 4.69 5.31 -7.50
CA HIS A 132 5.23 5.55 -6.16
C HIS A 132 6.71 5.96 -6.17
N PHE A 133 7.33 6.12 -7.33
CA PHE A 133 8.74 6.48 -7.46
C PHE A 133 8.88 7.76 -8.25
N ASP A 134 9.69 8.66 -7.72
CA ASP A 134 10.15 9.84 -8.43
C ASP A 134 11.19 9.45 -9.48
N VAL A 135 11.25 10.19 -10.59
CA VAL A 135 12.29 10.07 -11.60
C VAL A 135 13.63 10.57 -11.03
N LEU A 136 13.61 11.64 -10.24
CA LEU A 136 14.80 12.30 -9.71
C LEU A 136 15.07 11.90 -8.25
N GLN A 137 15.57 10.68 -8.05
CA GLN A 137 15.86 10.19 -6.70
C GLN A 137 17.23 10.67 -6.19
N ALA A 138 17.30 11.05 -4.92
CA ALA A 138 18.57 11.29 -4.25
C ALA A 138 19.45 10.01 -4.29
N VAL A 139 20.68 10.15 -4.77
CA VAL A 139 21.65 9.04 -4.90
C VAL A 139 22.52 8.86 -3.65
N ALA A 140 22.50 9.82 -2.74
CA ALA A 140 23.23 9.79 -1.49
C ALA A 140 22.50 10.60 -0.42
N ALA A 141 22.79 10.29 0.85
CA ALA A 141 22.33 11.07 2.00
C ALA A 141 23.40 11.07 3.09
N TYR A 142 23.22 11.95 4.07
CA TYR A 142 23.99 11.93 5.31
C TYR A 142 23.18 11.26 6.41
N ILE A 143 23.83 10.43 7.20
CA ILE A 143 23.25 9.78 8.38
C ILE A 143 23.98 10.27 9.63
N ASP A 144 23.22 10.56 10.69
CA ASP A 144 23.77 10.92 12.00
C ASP A 144 24.34 9.67 12.71
N PRO A 145 25.09 9.84 13.82
CA PRO A 145 25.61 8.71 14.59
C PRO A 145 24.54 7.76 15.16
N ARG A 146 23.26 8.15 15.14
CA ARG A 146 22.12 7.30 15.53
C ARG A 146 21.51 6.57 14.33
N GLY A 147 22.12 6.66 13.15
CA GLY A 147 21.66 6.02 11.92
C GLY A 147 20.45 6.71 11.26
N ARG A 148 20.12 7.94 11.63
CA ARG A 148 18.96 8.67 11.07
C ARG A 148 19.39 9.57 9.93
N ILE A 149 18.55 9.68 8.91
CA ILE A 149 18.80 10.59 7.78
C ILE A 149 18.79 12.03 8.26
N VAL A 150 19.88 12.74 7.97
CA VAL A 150 20.00 14.18 8.24
C VAL A 150 19.21 14.94 7.18
N SER A 151 18.20 15.67 7.62
CA SER A 151 17.34 16.52 6.77
C SER A 151 17.05 17.84 7.47
N GLY A 152 16.90 18.92 6.70
CA GLY A 152 16.57 20.26 7.22
C GLY A 152 17.71 21.01 7.94
N ARG A 153 18.91 20.44 8.01
CA ARG A 153 20.13 21.10 8.49
C ARG A 153 21.31 20.74 7.59
N ARG A 154 22.39 21.52 7.70
CA ARG A 154 23.67 21.15 7.09
C ARG A 154 24.26 19.91 7.80
N PRO A 155 24.90 18.99 7.07
CA PRO A 155 25.66 17.90 7.67
C PRO A 155 26.78 18.44 8.57
N GLY A 156 26.97 17.80 9.72
CA GLY A 156 28.05 18.06 10.66
C GLY A 156 29.24 17.11 10.45
N SER A 157 30.31 17.31 11.20
CA SER A 157 31.55 16.52 11.07
C SER A 157 31.40 15.03 11.40
N GLN A 158 30.43 14.68 12.24
CA GLN A 158 30.14 13.29 12.64
C GLN A 158 29.11 12.59 11.74
N ASP A 159 28.53 13.31 10.77
CA ASP A 159 27.53 12.73 9.88
C ASP A 159 28.23 11.98 8.73
N GLN A 160 27.84 10.74 8.50
CA GLN A 160 28.44 9.91 7.46
C GLN A 160 27.64 10.00 6.16
N ARG A 161 28.32 10.22 5.03
CA ARG A 161 27.69 10.14 3.71
C ARG A 161 27.55 8.68 3.29
N VAL A 162 26.34 8.30 2.88
CA VAL A 162 26.02 6.95 2.38
C VAL A 162 25.37 7.03 1.01
N ALA A 163 25.64 6.02 0.17
CA ALA A 163 24.95 5.84 -1.10
C ALA A 163 23.54 5.29 -0.86
N LEU A 164 22.55 5.86 -1.55
CA LEU A 164 21.17 5.41 -1.48
C LEU A 164 20.83 4.54 -2.68
N ARG A 165 20.09 3.46 -2.41
CA ARG A 165 19.34 2.74 -3.45
C ARG A 165 17.94 3.35 -3.58
N ARG A 166 17.18 2.88 -4.57
CA ARG A 166 15.80 3.33 -4.84
C ARG A 166 14.93 3.30 -3.57
N PHE A 167 14.08 4.30 -3.43
CA PHE A 167 13.08 4.40 -2.36
C PHE A 167 11.75 4.90 -2.91
N CYS A 168 10.62 4.54 -2.33
CA CYS A 168 9.35 5.13 -2.77
C CYS A 168 9.21 6.56 -2.22
N ILE A 169 8.43 7.41 -2.91
CA ILE A 169 8.15 8.79 -2.53
C ILE A 169 7.69 8.88 -1.08
N GLY A 170 6.78 7.99 -0.64
CA GLY A 170 6.31 7.97 0.74
C GLY A 170 7.40 7.67 1.77
N CYS A 171 8.44 6.88 1.43
CA CYS A 171 9.60 6.71 2.30
C CYS A 171 10.49 7.94 2.29
N GLY A 172 10.78 8.50 1.11
CA GLY A 172 11.59 9.71 0.97
C GLY A 172 11.00 10.90 1.72
N VAL A 173 9.68 11.08 1.69
CA VAL A 173 9.00 12.15 2.44
C VAL A 173 9.05 11.93 3.95
N ARG A 174 8.83 10.69 4.43
CA ARG A 174 8.91 10.38 5.86
C ARG A 174 10.32 10.53 6.40
N SER A 175 11.34 10.15 5.62
CA SER A 175 12.75 10.25 6.02
C SER A 175 13.37 11.63 5.76
N GLY A 176 12.65 12.53 5.07
CA GLY A 176 13.11 13.88 4.77
C GLY A 176 14.05 14.00 3.56
N LEU A 177 14.13 12.97 2.72
CA LEU A 177 14.81 13.01 1.42
C LEU A 177 14.03 13.75 0.34
N HIS A 178 12.70 13.81 0.48
CA HIS A 178 11.88 14.77 -0.24
C HIS A 178 11.46 15.86 0.75
N ALA A 179 11.97 17.06 0.53
CA ALA A 179 11.74 18.21 1.38
C ALA A 179 10.34 18.81 1.12
N PRO A 180 9.78 19.55 2.09
CA PRO A 180 8.65 20.42 1.82
C PRO A 180 8.88 21.30 0.59
N PHE A 181 7.83 21.50 -0.19
CA PHE A 181 7.80 22.26 -1.44
C PHE A 181 8.50 21.60 -2.63
N ASP A 182 9.11 20.43 -2.47
CA ASP A 182 9.63 19.68 -3.62
C ASP A 182 8.52 19.40 -4.65
N CYS A 183 8.86 19.54 -5.92
CA CYS A 183 8.04 19.12 -7.04
C CYS A 183 8.63 17.83 -7.60
N LEU A 184 7.82 16.77 -7.64
CA LEU A 184 8.25 15.43 -8.03
C LEU A 184 7.59 15.05 -9.35
N THR A 185 8.24 14.19 -10.12
CA THR A 185 7.66 13.61 -11.33
C THR A 185 7.73 12.11 -11.19
N THR A 186 6.57 11.45 -11.11
CA THR A 186 6.57 9.99 -10.99
C THR A 186 7.14 9.35 -12.25
N LYS A 187 7.59 8.09 -12.16
CA LYS A 187 7.98 7.31 -13.34
C LYS A 187 6.85 7.09 -14.36
N THR A 188 5.60 7.39 -14.00
CA THR A 188 4.44 7.40 -14.91
C THR A 188 4.13 8.78 -15.49
N GLY A 189 4.95 9.79 -15.20
CA GLY A 189 4.78 11.17 -15.69
C GLY A 189 3.80 12.02 -14.87
N GLN A 190 3.33 11.54 -13.71
CA GLN A 190 2.45 12.33 -12.86
C GLN A 190 3.26 13.40 -12.11
N ASN A 191 2.76 14.62 -12.13
CA ASN A 191 3.38 15.74 -11.44
C ASN A 191 2.83 15.84 -10.01
N LEU A 192 3.70 15.70 -9.02
CA LEU A 192 3.34 15.80 -7.61
C LEU A 192 4.07 16.95 -6.93
N TRP A 193 3.64 17.33 -5.73
CA TRP A 193 4.40 18.21 -4.85
C TRP A 193 4.20 17.85 -3.38
N VAL A 194 5.17 18.22 -2.55
CA VAL A 194 5.16 17.96 -1.10
C VAL A 194 4.73 19.23 -0.35
N CYS A 195 3.67 19.18 0.47
CA CYS A 195 3.27 20.32 1.30
C CYS A 195 4.26 20.58 2.44
N ARG A 196 4.10 21.73 3.13
CA ARG A 196 4.78 22.00 4.41
C ARG A 196 4.57 20.87 5.45
N CYS A 197 3.36 20.32 5.47
CA CYS A 197 2.94 19.21 6.31
C CYS A 197 3.44 17.80 5.89
N ARG A 198 4.29 17.69 4.87
CA ARG A 198 4.81 16.41 4.33
C ARG A 198 3.74 15.44 3.79
N LYS A 199 2.54 15.91 3.46
CA LYS A 199 1.61 15.23 2.55
C LYS A 199 1.99 15.49 1.10
N VAL A 200 1.68 14.51 0.23
CA VAL A 200 1.98 14.57 -1.20
C VAL A 200 0.69 14.79 -1.98
N TRP A 201 0.71 15.76 -2.88
CA TRP A 201 -0.46 16.20 -3.64
C TRP A 201 -0.18 16.13 -5.14
N GLN A 202 -1.22 15.79 -5.90
CA GLN A 202 -1.14 15.71 -7.35
C GLN A 202 -1.50 17.05 -8.01
N LYS A 203 -0.67 17.49 -8.96
CA LYS A 203 -0.96 18.61 -9.86
C LYS A 203 -1.76 18.11 -11.08
N PRO A 204 -2.71 18.90 -11.61
CA PRO A 204 -3.17 20.21 -11.12
C PRO A 204 -4.23 20.14 -10.02
N ASN A 205 -4.67 18.93 -9.64
CA ASN A 205 -5.85 18.71 -8.79
C ASN A 205 -5.79 19.40 -7.41
N CYS A 206 -4.60 19.53 -6.83
CA CYS A 206 -4.42 20.22 -5.56
C CYS A 206 -3.17 21.10 -5.62
N LEU A 207 -3.37 22.42 -5.63
CA LEU A 207 -2.29 23.42 -5.62
C LEU A 207 -2.15 24.18 -4.30
N ARG A 208 -3.07 23.93 -3.35
CA ARG A 208 -3.02 24.44 -1.98
C ARG A 208 -3.40 23.30 -1.05
N CYS A 209 -2.55 23.01 -0.07
CA CYS A 209 -2.81 21.92 0.87
C CYS A 209 -3.95 22.30 1.82
N PRO A 210 -4.97 21.44 2.03
CA PRO A 210 -6.08 21.72 2.93
C PRO A 210 -5.68 21.78 4.41
N ASP A 211 -4.59 21.11 4.82
CA ASP A 211 -4.23 20.99 6.25
C ASP A 211 -3.25 22.07 6.73
N CYS A 212 -2.29 22.48 5.89
CA CYS A 212 -1.27 23.47 6.28
C CYS A 212 -1.26 24.71 5.40
N GLU A 213 -2.22 24.81 4.47
CA GLU A 213 -2.46 25.94 3.57
C GLU A 213 -1.31 26.35 2.66
N SER A 214 -0.18 25.65 2.70
CA SER A 214 0.95 25.88 1.82
C SER A 214 0.51 25.76 0.37
N SER A 215 1.04 26.62 -0.50
CA SER A 215 0.77 26.55 -1.95
C SER A 215 1.90 25.83 -2.68
N CYS A 216 1.55 25.15 -3.77
CA CYS A 216 2.50 24.54 -4.69
C CYS A 216 3.42 25.63 -5.28
N PRO A 217 4.76 25.46 -5.27
CA PRO A 217 5.69 26.48 -5.77
C PRO A 217 5.53 26.80 -7.26
N LEU A 218 5.05 25.82 -8.03
CA LEU A 218 4.80 25.97 -9.47
C LEU A 218 3.35 26.38 -9.78
N ARG A 219 2.59 26.84 -8.78
CA ARG A 219 1.26 27.40 -9.01
C ARG A 219 1.40 28.63 -9.92
N PRO A 220 0.69 28.70 -11.06
CA PRO A 220 0.70 29.90 -11.89
C PRO A 220 0.28 31.11 -11.05
N LYS A 221 1.11 32.15 -11.04
CA LYS A 221 0.72 33.45 -10.48
C LYS A 221 -0.34 34.04 -11.42
N ALA A 222 -1.46 34.51 -10.88
CA ALA A 222 -2.44 35.24 -11.67
C ALA A 222 -1.72 36.42 -12.36
N LYS A 223 -1.86 36.52 -13.67
CA LYS A 223 -1.46 37.73 -14.40
C LYS A 223 -2.52 38.77 -14.06
N TRP A 224 -2.09 39.89 -13.47
CA TRP A 224 -2.89 41.09 -13.28
C TRP A 224 -2.84 41.90 -14.57
#